data_AF-A0A091VMG5-F1
#
_entry.id   AF-A0A091VMG5-F1
#
_cell.length_a   1.000
_cell.length_b   1.000
_cell.length_c   1.000
_cell.angle_alpha   90.00
_cell.angle_beta   90.00
_cell.angle_gamma   90.00
#
_symmetry.space_group_name_H-M   'P 1'
#
loop_
_entity.id
_entity.type
_entity.pdbx_description
1 polymer ?
#
loop_
_entity_poly.entity_id
_entity_poly.type
_entity_poly.pdbx_seq_one_letter_code
_entity_poly.pdbx_strand_id
1 'polypeptide(L)'
;TREEDKNQDGKMDQLHFKLELPLQPTEHVVGVQLILLFSYQLYRMSTLVMQSMAFLQFFSPVPGSQLYMNGDLKLNQRQLLHSCGLDTRYNVSVVNGTSPFASDYDLTNIIAAYRDRNVTTVFSDPSPVWMTGRAPDTPFIINATIRYPVEVILYPLRFWEVIKFAWIQYVSILLIFLWVFGRIKMFLFQNQVLTTTPISPVLPVSPVLSYKHHQ
;
A
#
# COMPACT_ATOMS: atom_id res chain seq x y z
N THR A 1 -27.94 7.61 -1.27
CA THR A 1 -26.49 7.84 -1.19
C THR A 1 -26.05 8.65 -2.38
N ARG A 2 -25.00 9.47 -2.24
CA ARG A 2 -24.45 10.30 -3.33
C ARG A 2 -22.93 10.30 -3.21
N GLU A 3 -22.23 10.00 -4.30
CA GLU A 3 -20.76 10.12 -4.37
C GLU A 3 -20.38 11.37 -5.16
N GLU A 4 -19.27 11.99 -4.77
CA GLU A 4 -18.74 13.19 -5.39
C GLU A 4 -17.26 13.02 -5.72
N ASP A 5 -16.92 13.40 -6.95
CA ASP A 5 -15.56 13.64 -7.40
C ASP A 5 -15.33 15.17 -7.34
N LYS A 6 -14.48 15.62 -6.40
CA LYS A 6 -14.21 17.05 -6.17
C LYS A 6 -13.12 17.58 -7.08
N ASN A 7 -12.16 16.74 -7.44
CA ASN A 7 -10.99 17.13 -8.21
C ASN A 7 -11.13 16.84 -9.73
N GLN A 8 -12.23 16.20 -10.12
CA GLN A 8 -12.57 15.82 -11.50
C GLN A 8 -11.53 14.89 -12.15
N ASP A 9 -10.84 14.06 -11.37
CA ASP A 9 -9.85 13.10 -11.87
C ASP A 9 -10.48 11.76 -12.31
N GLY A 10 -11.82 11.64 -12.21
CA GLY A 10 -12.57 10.45 -12.55
C GLY A 10 -12.65 9.42 -11.43
N LYS A 11 -12.14 9.74 -10.22
CA LYS A 11 -12.30 8.93 -9.02
C LYS A 11 -13.18 9.66 -8.02
N MET A 12 -14.02 8.89 -7.33
CA MET A 12 -14.83 9.44 -6.26
C MET A 12 -13.94 9.80 -5.08
N ASP A 13 -14.12 11.01 -4.54
CA ASP A 13 -13.38 11.52 -3.39
C ASP A 13 -14.18 11.41 -2.08
N GLN A 14 -15.52 11.46 -2.18
CA GLN A 14 -16.39 11.56 -1.02
C GLN A 14 -17.72 10.85 -1.25
N LEU A 15 -18.19 10.16 -0.22
CA LEU A 15 -19.53 9.57 -0.14
C LEU A 15 -20.37 10.30 0.91
N HIS A 16 -21.53 10.75 0.47
CA HIS A 16 -22.62 11.25 1.31
C HIS A 16 -23.66 10.15 1.49
N PHE A 17 -23.71 9.61 2.69
CA PHE A 17 -24.68 8.65 3.13
C PHE A 17 -25.74 9.36 3.98
N LYS A 18 -27.00 9.22 3.61
CA LYS A 18 -28.16 9.69 4.36
C LYS A 18 -29.13 8.54 4.50
N LEU A 19 -29.49 8.23 5.74
CA LEU A 19 -30.48 7.22 6.09
C LEU A 19 -31.53 7.86 7.01
N GLU A 20 -32.80 7.67 6.67
CA GLU A 20 -33.92 8.15 7.45
C GLU A 20 -34.65 6.94 8.01
N LEU A 21 -34.69 6.83 9.34
CA LEU A 21 -35.32 5.75 10.06
C LEU A 21 -36.67 6.27 10.59
N PRO A 22 -37.81 5.83 10.03
CA PRO A 22 -39.10 6.14 10.60
C PRO A 22 -39.23 5.41 11.93
N LEU A 23 -39.53 6.16 12.98
CA LEU A 23 -39.65 5.65 14.34
C LEU A 23 -40.96 6.14 14.93
N GLN A 24 -41.52 5.37 15.85
CA GLN A 24 -42.73 5.78 16.56
C GLN A 24 -42.42 6.95 17.51
N PRO A 25 -43.43 7.74 17.93
CA PRO A 25 -43.25 8.83 18.90
C PRO A 25 -42.71 8.36 20.26
N THR A 26 -42.96 7.11 20.62
CA THR A 26 -42.54 6.46 21.87
C THR A 26 -41.14 5.86 21.78
N GLU A 27 -40.56 5.77 20.59
CA GLU A 27 -39.24 5.17 20.37
C GLU A 27 -38.14 6.23 20.51
N HIS A 28 -37.13 5.91 21.32
CA HIS A 28 -36.02 6.78 21.62
C HIS A 28 -34.69 6.11 21.22
N VAL A 29 -33.91 6.78 20.38
CA VAL A 29 -32.60 6.29 19.95
C VAL A 29 -31.52 6.86 20.85
N VAL A 30 -30.80 5.98 21.54
CA VAL A 30 -29.68 6.33 22.43
C VAL A 30 -28.31 6.01 21.82
N GLY A 31 -28.29 5.24 20.73
CA GLY A 31 -27.05 4.90 20.05
C GLY A 31 -27.30 4.31 18.68
N VAL A 32 -26.25 4.32 17.88
CA VAL A 32 -26.24 3.81 16.52
C VAL A 32 -24.98 3.00 16.32
N GLN A 33 -25.15 1.79 15.78
CA GLN A 33 -24.09 0.98 15.20
C GLN A 33 -24.42 0.76 13.74
N LEU A 34 -23.48 1.08 12.86
CA LEU A 34 -23.66 1.01 11.42
C LEU A 34 -22.44 0.36 10.79
N ILE A 35 -22.70 -0.68 10.00
CA ILE A 35 -21.72 -1.26 9.09
C ILE A 35 -22.05 -0.79 7.68
N LEU A 36 -21.04 -0.26 7.00
CA LEU A 36 -21.09 0.02 5.57
C LEU A 36 -20.07 -0.86 4.87
N LEU A 37 -20.49 -1.47 3.77
CA LEU A 37 -19.66 -2.36 2.96
C LEU A 37 -19.35 -1.67 1.64
N PHE A 38 -18.10 -1.72 1.20
CA PHE A 38 -17.64 -1.06 -0.02
C PHE A 38 -16.84 -2.03 -0.90
N SER A 39 -16.96 -1.89 -2.21
CA SER A 39 -15.99 -2.48 -3.14
C SER A 39 -14.79 -1.54 -3.23
N TYR A 40 -13.61 -2.02 -2.83
CA TYR A 40 -12.38 -1.23 -2.79
C TYR A 40 -11.39 -1.75 -3.83
N GLN A 41 -10.89 -0.85 -4.67
CA GLN A 41 -10.05 -1.20 -5.81
C GLN A 41 -8.84 -0.26 -5.93
N LEU A 42 -7.65 -0.83 -6.10
CA LEU A 42 -6.40 -0.12 -6.36
C LEU A 42 -5.92 -0.42 -7.79
N TYR A 43 -5.41 0.59 -8.51
CA TYR A 43 -5.23 0.52 -9.98
C TYR A 43 -3.83 0.87 -10.51
N ARG A 44 -2.79 0.96 -9.66
CA ARG A 44 -1.48 1.49 -10.11
C ARG A 44 -0.30 0.58 -9.84
N MET A 45 0.27 0.63 -8.64
CA MET A 45 1.44 -0.18 -8.29
C MET A 45 1.05 -1.56 -7.76
N SER A 46 -0.14 -1.70 -7.18
CA SER A 46 -0.71 -2.96 -6.74
C SER A 46 -2.15 -3.00 -7.19
N THR A 47 -2.54 -4.02 -7.95
CA THR A 47 -3.95 -4.21 -8.34
C THR A 47 -4.63 -5.06 -7.30
N LEU A 48 -5.22 -4.42 -6.30
CA LEU A 48 -5.99 -5.09 -5.24
C LEU A 48 -7.48 -4.85 -5.49
N VAL A 49 -8.26 -5.92 -5.46
CA VAL A 49 -9.72 -5.86 -5.43
C VAL A 49 -10.19 -6.58 -4.17
N MET A 50 -10.87 -5.85 -3.30
CA MET A 50 -11.39 -6.40 -2.06
C MET A 50 -12.74 -5.82 -1.68
N GLN A 51 -13.52 -6.58 -0.91
CA GLN A 51 -14.64 -6.02 -0.19
C GLN A 51 -14.18 -5.50 1.17
N SER A 52 -14.39 -4.20 1.36
CA SER A 52 -13.98 -3.45 2.53
C SER A 52 -15.18 -3.06 3.40
N MET A 53 -14.91 -2.60 4.62
CA MET A 53 -15.93 -2.30 5.61
C MET A 53 -15.57 -1.01 6.36
N ALA A 54 -16.56 -0.13 6.55
CA ALA A 54 -16.50 0.89 7.59
C ALA A 54 -17.45 0.51 8.73
N PHE A 55 -16.92 0.51 9.95
CA PHE A 55 -17.73 0.36 11.15
C PHE A 55 -17.83 1.71 11.86
N LEU A 56 -19.06 2.20 12.02
CA LEU A 56 -19.38 3.45 12.68
C LEU A 56 -20.20 3.14 13.92
N GLN A 57 -19.80 3.67 15.07
CA GLN A 57 -20.55 3.52 16.30
C GLN A 57 -20.53 4.83 17.08
N PHE A 58 -21.68 5.18 17.66
CA PHE A 58 -21.80 6.29 18.58
C PHE A 58 -22.95 6.06 19.54
N PHE A 59 -22.72 6.40 20.80
CA PHE A 59 -23.67 6.24 21.89
C PHE A 59 -23.76 7.53 22.67
N SER A 60 -24.99 7.90 23.04
CA SER A 60 -25.30 9.08 23.82
C SER A 60 -26.23 8.70 24.97
N PRO A 61 -26.04 9.29 26.16
CA PRO A 61 -26.97 9.09 27.27
C PRO A 61 -28.34 9.76 27.03
N VAL A 62 -28.45 10.63 26.02
CA VAL A 62 -29.67 11.41 25.73
C VAL A 62 -30.26 10.99 24.38
N PRO A 63 -31.60 10.79 24.29
CA PRO A 63 -32.28 10.50 23.04
C PRO A 63 -31.96 11.50 21.93
N GLY A 64 -31.53 10.97 20.79
CA GLY A 64 -31.18 11.75 19.61
C GLY A 64 -32.33 11.89 18.62
N SER A 65 -32.28 12.97 17.86
CA SER A 65 -33.05 13.19 16.64
C SER A 65 -32.22 12.87 15.39
N GLN A 66 -30.93 13.22 15.43
CA GLN A 66 -30.05 13.06 14.28
C GLN A 66 -28.61 12.77 14.72
N LEU A 67 -27.96 11.88 13.97
CA LEU A 67 -26.53 11.61 14.03
C LEU A 67 -25.87 12.16 12.77
N TYR A 68 -24.89 13.03 12.93
CA TYR A 68 -23.97 13.43 11.87
C TYR A 68 -22.58 12.88 12.16
N MET A 69 -21.95 12.24 11.18
CA MET A 69 -20.59 11.74 11.28
C MET A 69 -19.80 12.16 10.05
N ASN A 70 -18.58 12.62 10.28
CA ASN A 70 -17.67 12.98 9.20
C ASN A 70 -16.29 12.39 9.49
N GLY A 71 -15.71 11.68 8.53
CA GLY A 71 -14.42 11.01 8.74
C GLY A 71 -13.85 10.45 7.45
N ASP A 72 -12.69 9.81 7.58
CA ASP A 72 -11.91 9.29 6.45
C ASP A 72 -11.97 7.76 6.43
N LEU A 73 -12.15 7.17 5.25
CA LEU A 73 -11.99 5.73 5.06
C LEU A 73 -10.53 5.43 4.74
N LYS A 74 -9.78 4.96 5.74
CA LYS A 74 -8.35 4.71 5.62
C LYS A 74 -8.01 3.24 5.42
N LEU A 75 -7.03 2.93 4.58
CA LEU A 75 -6.50 1.58 4.39
C LEU A 75 -5.56 1.24 5.54
N ASN A 76 -5.85 0.15 6.23
CA ASN A 76 -5.00 -0.44 7.25
C ASN A 76 -4.35 -1.71 6.71
N GLN A 77 -3.04 -1.62 6.48
CA GLN A 77 -2.23 -2.64 5.84
C GLN A 77 -1.28 -3.29 6.86
N ARG A 78 -1.57 -4.54 7.26
CA ARG A 78 -0.70 -5.37 8.12
C ARG A 78 0.31 -6.21 7.34
N GLN A 79 0.05 -6.46 6.06
CA GLN A 79 0.95 -7.18 5.15
C GLN A 79 1.25 -6.32 3.93
N LEU A 80 2.50 -6.33 3.48
CA LEU A 80 2.92 -5.69 2.24
C LEU A 80 2.08 -6.21 1.04
N LEU A 81 1.62 -5.29 0.20
CA LEU A 81 0.86 -5.59 -1.00
C LEU A 81 1.82 -5.91 -2.13
N HIS A 82 1.49 -6.89 -2.96
CA HIS A 82 2.35 -7.26 -4.09
C HIS A 82 2.40 -6.13 -5.13
N SER A 83 3.59 -5.78 -5.60
CA SER A 83 3.80 -4.72 -6.59
C SER A 83 3.41 -5.09 -8.03
N CYS A 84 2.92 -6.30 -8.25
CA CYS A 84 2.49 -6.76 -9.55
C CYS A 84 1.49 -7.90 -9.41
N GLY A 85 0.57 -8.00 -10.37
CA GLY A 85 -0.49 -9.00 -10.38
C GLY A 85 -1.81 -8.48 -9.80
N LEU A 86 -2.85 -9.28 -9.97
CA LEU A 86 -4.17 -9.05 -9.42
C LEU A 86 -4.29 -9.81 -8.09
N ASP A 87 -4.49 -9.06 -7.01
CA ASP A 87 -4.81 -9.61 -5.69
C ASP A 87 -6.33 -9.53 -5.46
N THR A 88 -6.99 -10.69 -5.46
CA THR A 88 -8.42 -10.85 -5.20
C THR A 88 -8.69 -11.68 -3.95
N ARG A 89 -7.70 -11.88 -3.08
CA ARG A 89 -7.82 -12.74 -1.88
C ARG A 89 -8.98 -12.33 -0.97
N TYR A 90 -9.29 -11.03 -0.93
CA TYR A 90 -10.37 -10.47 -0.11
C TYR A 90 -11.56 -9.99 -0.94
N ASN A 91 -11.69 -10.44 -2.20
CA ASN A 91 -12.86 -10.21 -3.04
C ASN A 91 -14.00 -11.19 -2.72
N VAL A 92 -14.35 -11.26 -1.43
CA VAL A 92 -15.42 -12.09 -0.90
C VAL A 92 -16.29 -11.26 0.02
N SER A 93 -17.58 -11.58 0.07
CA SER A 93 -18.53 -10.88 0.92
C SER A 93 -18.09 -10.89 2.38
N VAL A 94 -18.05 -9.71 3.00
CA VAL A 94 -17.70 -9.60 4.43
C VAL A 94 -18.82 -10.21 5.29
N VAL A 95 -20.07 -10.05 4.85
CA VAL A 95 -21.24 -10.67 5.45
C VAL A 95 -21.81 -11.67 4.45
N ASN A 96 -21.93 -12.93 4.84
CA ASN A 96 -22.44 -13.97 3.96
C ASN A 96 -23.98 -13.94 3.94
N GLY A 97 -24.55 -13.22 2.99
CA GLY A 97 -26.00 -13.07 2.86
C GLY A 97 -26.78 -14.36 2.56
N THR A 98 -26.10 -15.44 2.17
CA THR A 98 -26.72 -16.73 1.87
C THR A 98 -26.62 -17.74 3.01
N SER A 99 -25.99 -17.38 4.13
CA SER A 99 -25.86 -18.32 5.24
C SER A 99 -27.20 -18.55 5.94
N PRO A 100 -27.57 -19.81 6.25
CA PRO A 100 -28.76 -20.10 7.05
C PRO A 100 -28.52 -19.90 8.56
N PHE A 101 -27.28 -19.67 9.01
CA PHE A 101 -26.94 -19.60 10.42
C PHE A 101 -26.99 -18.16 10.96
N ALA A 102 -27.78 -17.94 12.02
CA ALA A 102 -27.87 -16.64 12.69
C ALA A 102 -26.52 -16.14 13.25
N SER A 103 -25.62 -17.07 13.64
CA SER A 103 -24.28 -16.75 14.14
C SER A 103 -23.42 -16.02 13.11
N ASP A 104 -23.66 -16.22 11.81
CA ASP A 104 -22.89 -15.60 10.73
C ASP A 104 -23.29 -14.12 10.53
N TYR A 105 -24.43 -13.73 11.10
CA TYR A 105 -24.93 -12.36 11.12
C TYR A 105 -24.64 -11.64 12.44
N ASP A 106 -23.99 -12.31 13.39
CA ASP A 106 -23.54 -11.66 14.63
C ASP A 106 -22.44 -10.63 14.32
N LEU A 107 -22.68 -9.40 14.76
CA LEU A 107 -21.80 -8.26 14.60
C LEU A 107 -20.39 -8.57 15.12
N THR A 108 -20.31 -9.30 16.24
CA THR A 108 -19.04 -9.66 16.88
C THR A 108 -18.19 -10.54 15.96
N ASN A 109 -18.80 -11.58 15.39
CA ASN A 109 -18.12 -12.51 14.48
C ASN A 109 -17.72 -11.82 13.18
N ILE A 110 -18.59 -10.97 12.63
CA ILE A 110 -18.32 -10.20 11.42
C ILE A 110 -17.11 -9.28 11.61
N ILE A 111 -17.09 -8.50 12.71
CA ILE A 111 -16.01 -7.57 13.01
C ILE A 111 -14.71 -8.34 13.27
N ALA A 112 -14.76 -9.43 14.04
CA ALA A 112 -13.59 -10.27 14.33
C ALA A 112 -12.97 -10.85 13.05
N ALA A 113 -13.79 -11.52 12.22
CA ALA A 113 -13.35 -12.11 10.96
C ALA A 113 -12.81 -11.05 9.97
N TYR A 114 -13.38 -9.84 9.97
CA TYR A 114 -12.86 -8.73 9.18
C TYR A 114 -11.50 -8.25 9.69
N ARG A 115 -11.34 -8.09 11.01
CA ARG A 115 -10.10 -7.63 11.67
C ARG A 115 -8.95 -8.62 11.54
N ASP A 116 -9.22 -9.91 11.32
CA ASP A 116 -8.20 -10.94 11.11
C ASP A 116 -7.54 -10.85 9.73
N ARG A 117 -8.13 -10.12 8.79
CA ARG A 117 -7.53 -9.88 7.46
C ARG A 117 -6.26 -9.04 7.60
N ASN A 118 -5.32 -9.28 6.69
CA ASN A 118 -4.07 -8.51 6.64
C ASN A 118 -4.25 -7.14 5.99
N VAL A 119 -5.32 -6.95 5.22
CA VAL A 119 -5.63 -5.69 4.55
C VAL A 119 -7.09 -5.37 4.83
N THR A 120 -7.32 -4.25 5.48
CA THR A 120 -8.63 -3.79 5.95
C THR A 120 -8.77 -2.30 5.69
N THR A 121 -9.99 -1.77 5.75
CA THR A 121 -10.24 -0.34 5.84
C THR A 121 -10.82 -0.01 7.20
N VAL A 122 -10.54 1.19 7.68
CA VAL A 122 -10.99 1.67 8.99
C VAL A 122 -11.52 3.07 8.82
N PHE A 123 -12.70 3.33 9.39
CA PHE A 123 -13.22 4.68 9.52
C PHE A 123 -12.43 5.43 10.58
N SER A 124 -11.60 6.36 10.14
CA SER A 124 -10.63 7.07 10.95
C SER A 124 -11.02 8.53 11.14
N ASP A 125 -10.59 9.10 12.26
CA ASP A 125 -10.82 10.50 12.64
C ASP A 125 -12.31 10.92 12.55
N PRO A 126 -13.25 10.14 13.15
CA PRO A 126 -14.66 10.49 13.13
C PRO A 126 -14.90 11.75 13.96
N SER A 127 -15.64 12.71 13.40
CA SER A 127 -16.18 13.87 14.09
C SER A 127 -17.70 13.72 14.25
N PRO A 128 -18.16 12.98 15.28
CA PRO A 128 -19.59 12.76 15.51
C PRO A 128 -20.25 14.01 16.12
N VAL A 129 -21.41 14.38 15.59
CA VAL A 129 -22.29 15.41 16.13
C VAL A 129 -23.66 14.79 16.39
N TRP A 130 -24.07 14.85 17.65
CA TRP A 130 -25.36 14.33 18.11
C TRP A 130 -26.34 15.48 18.33
N MET A 131 -27.49 15.42 17.68
CA MET A 131 -28.56 16.40 17.84
C MET A 131 -29.72 15.77 18.59
N THR A 132 -30.24 16.49 19.58
CA THR A 132 -31.36 16.08 20.42
C THR A 132 -32.64 16.84 20.04
N GLY A 133 -33.77 16.47 20.63
CA GLY A 133 -35.03 17.20 20.43
C GLY A 133 -35.80 16.76 19.18
N ARG A 134 -36.08 15.46 19.08
CA ARG A 134 -36.87 14.88 17.99
C ARG A 134 -38.35 15.24 18.15
N ALA A 135 -39.00 15.69 17.07
CA ALA A 135 -40.45 15.89 17.07
C ALA A 135 -41.18 14.54 16.83
N PRO A 136 -42.40 14.35 17.38
CA PRO A 136 -43.11 13.06 17.39
C PRO A 136 -43.23 12.37 16.02
N ASP A 137 -43.42 13.14 14.95
CA ASP A 137 -43.65 12.63 13.59
C ASP A 137 -42.41 12.73 12.67
N THR A 138 -41.24 13.07 13.22
CA THR A 138 -40.01 13.22 12.42
C THR A 138 -39.17 11.95 12.44
N PRO A 139 -38.62 11.48 11.33
CA PRO A 139 -37.73 10.32 11.32
C PRO A 139 -36.40 10.63 12.01
N PHE A 140 -35.72 9.60 12.52
CA PHE A 140 -34.34 9.75 12.98
C PHE A 140 -33.41 9.73 11.77
N ILE A 141 -32.52 10.72 11.68
CA ILE A 141 -31.67 10.90 10.50
C ILE A 141 -30.23 10.54 10.83
N ILE A 142 -29.62 9.69 10.01
CA ILE A 142 -28.19 9.37 10.06
C ILE A 142 -27.55 9.97 8.80
N ASN A 143 -26.70 10.96 9.01
CA ASN A 143 -25.88 11.56 7.96
C ASN A 143 -24.42 11.17 8.20
N ALA A 144 -23.85 10.39 7.29
CA ALA A 144 -22.44 10.06 7.31
C ALA A 144 -21.75 10.61 6.05
N THR A 145 -20.69 11.37 6.27
CA THR A 145 -19.79 11.85 5.25
C THR A 145 -18.49 11.07 5.35
N ILE A 146 -18.18 10.30 4.32
CA ILE A 146 -17.00 9.45 4.27
C ILE A 146 -16.10 9.98 3.16
N ARG A 147 -14.87 10.35 3.50
CA ARG A 147 -13.88 10.81 2.53
C ARG A 147 -12.92 9.68 2.18
N TYR A 148 -12.46 9.66 0.94
CA TYR A 148 -11.48 8.73 0.42
C TYR A 148 -10.14 9.46 0.25
N PRO A 149 -9.31 9.56 1.30
CA PRO A 149 -8.04 10.26 1.19
C PRO A 149 -7.06 9.52 0.27
N VAL A 150 -6.08 10.26 -0.27
CA VAL A 150 -4.94 9.66 -0.94
C VAL A 150 -4.00 9.08 0.11
N GLU A 151 -3.65 7.80 -0.03
CA GLU A 151 -2.84 7.09 0.95
C GLU A 151 -1.56 6.51 0.35
N VAL A 152 -0.56 6.37 1.22
CA VAL A 152 0.73 5.75 0.88
C VAL A 152 0.64 4.25 1.12
N ILE A 153 0.84 3.48 0.07
CA ILE A 153 0.78 2.01 0.11
C ILE A 153 2.20 1.45 0.12
N LEU A 154 2.44 0.46 0.98
CA LEU A 154 3.73 -0.22 1.07
C LEU A 154 3.73 -1.51 0.24
N TYR A 155 4.78 -1.72 -0.55
CA TYR A 155 4.97 -2.92 -1.36
C TYR A 155 6.41 -3.44 -1.23
N PRO A 156 6.65 -4.76 -1.37
CA PRO A 156 7.98 -5.30 -1.34
C PRO A 156 8.71 -4.97 -2.64
N LEU A 157 9.98 -4.57 -2.51
CA LEU A 157 10.86 -4.32 -3.66
C LEU A 157 11.18 -5.64 -4.36
N ARG A 158 11.09 -5.65 -5.69
CA ARG A 158 11.45 -6.84 -6.49
C ARG A 158 12.97 -6.90 -6.69
N PHE A 159 13.50 -8.11 -6.89
CA PHE A 159 14.93 -8.32 -7.16
C PHE A 159 15.47 -7.38 -8.26
N TRP A 160 14.72 -7.23 -9.36
CA TRP A 160 15.11 -6.35 -10.47
C TRP A 160 15.00 -4.84 -10.15
N GLU A 161 14.12 -4.46 -9.22
CA GLU A 161 14.07 -3.07 -8.74
C GLU A 161 15.28 -2.79 -7.85
N VAL A 162 15.65 -3.74 -6.97
CA VAL A 162 16.84 -3.62 -6.12
C VAL A 162 18.11 -3.58 -6.97
N ILE A 163 18.25 -4.48 -7.95
CA ILE A 163 19.48 -4.54 -8.76
C ILE A 163 19.70 -3.22 -9.52
N LYS A 164 18.62 -2.58 -10.02
CA LYS A 164 18.66 -1.27 -10.70
C LYS A 164 19.33 -0.18 -9.86
N PHE A 165 19.21 -0.22 -8.55
CA PHE A 165 19.87 0.74 -7.66
C PHE A 165 21.19 0.22 -7.10
N ALA A 166 21.33 -1.10 -6.95
CA ALA A 166 22.55 -1.70 -6.43
C ALA A 166 23.73 -1.59 -7.43
N TRP A 167 23.48 -1.71 -8.74
CA TRP A 167 24.57 -1.70 -9.72
C TRP A 167 25.32 -0.36 -9.76
N ILE A 168 24.62 0.77 -9.63
CA ILE A 168 25.26 2.09 -9.63
C ILE A 168 26.14 2.25 -8.37
N GLN A 169 25.64 1.81 -7.21
CA GLN A 169 26.40 1.83 -5.96
C GLN A 169 27.65 0.94 -6.05
N TYR A 170 27.50 -0.27 -6.61
CA TYR A 170 28.59 -1.21 -6.79
C TYR A 170 29.68 -0.64 -7.71
N VAL A 171 29.30 -0.05 -8.85
CA VAL A 171 30.25 0.58 -9.79
C VAL A 171 30.97 1.76 -9.15
N SER A 172 30.27 2.62 -8.40
CA SER A 172 30.91 3.74 -7.69
C SER A 172 31.99 3.29 -6.71
N ILE A 173 31.71 2.24 -5.94
CA ILE A 173 32.67 1.67 -4.98
C ILE A 173 33.82 0.97 -5.70
N LEU A 174 33.51 0.19 -6.75
CA LEU A 174 34.50 -0.56 -7.53
C LEU A 174 35.56 0.37 -8.15
N LEU A 175 35.16 1.52 -8.71
CA LEU A 175 36.10 2.47 -9.31
C LEU A 175 37.12 3.02 -8.30
N ILE A 176 36.67 3.32 -7.08
CA ILE A 176 37.55 3.77 -5.98
C ILE A 176 38.53 2.65 -5.63
N PHE A 177 38.05 1.42 -5.48
CA PHE A 177 38.93 0.28 -5.19
C PHE A 177 39.96 0.06 -6.30
N LEU A 178 39.56 0.06 -7.57
CA LEU A 178 40.49 -0.09 -8.70
C LEU A 178 41.56 1.00 -8.72
N TRP A 179 41.17 2.25 -8.43
CA TRP A 179 42.11 3.36 -8.31
C TRP A 179 43.11 3.16 -7.15
N VAL A 180 42.62 2.81 -5.96
CA VAL A 180 43.47 2.55 -4.78
C VAL A 180 44.40 1.36 -5.03
N PHE A 181 43.90 0.23 -5.53
CA PHE A 181 44.72 -0.94 -5.85
C PHE A 181 45.75 -0.64 -6.94
N GLY A 182 45.40 0.19 -7.93
CA GLY A 182 46.36 0.70 -8.92
C GLY A 182 47.52 1.45 -8.26
N ARG A 183 47.22 2.34 -7.31
CA ARG A 183 48.24 3.07 -6.53
C ARG A 183 49.11 2.14 -5.69
N ILE A 184 48.50 1.18 -4.98
CA ILE A 184 49.23 0.21 -4.16
C ILE A 184 50.15 -0.66 -5.02
N LYS A 185 49.67 -1.17 -6.16
CA LYS A 185 50.49 -1.96 -7.09
C LYS A 185 51.68 -1.15 -7.60
N MET A 186 51.44 0.08 -8.05
CA MET A 186 52.51 0.96 -8.51
C MET A 186 53.57 1.18 -7.42
N PHE A 187 53.15 1.43 -6.18
CA PHE A 187 54.04 1.57 -5.04
C PHE A 187 54.85 0.29 -4.75
N LEU A 188 54.21 -0.88 -4.76
CA LEU A 188 54.87 -2.17 -4.52
C LEU A 188 55.92 -2.49 -5.59
N PHE A 189 55.61 -2.24 -6.86
CA PHE A 189 56.53 -2.48 -7.98
C PHE A 189 57.67 -1.46 -8.02
N GLN A 190 57.40 -0.18 -7.72
CA GLN A 190 58.45 0.86 -7.66
C GLN A 190 59.43 0.62 -6.51
N ASN A 191 58.94 0.19 -5.35
CA ASN A 191 59.76 -0.03 -4.16
C ASN A 191 60.32 -1.46 -4.06
N GLN A 192 60.14 -2.30 -5.09
CA GLN A 192 60.64 -3.69 -5.16
C GLN A 192 60.37 -4.52 -3.89
N VAL A 193 59.22 -4.31 -3.25
CA VAL A 193 58.85 -5.03 -2.02
C VAL A 193 58.59 -6.52 -2.30
N LEU A 194 58.36 -6.88 -3.57
CA LEU A 194 58.14 -8.24 -4.04
C LEU A 194 59.18 -8.60 -5.10
N THR A 195 59.64 -9.86 -5.10
CA THR A 195 60.60 -10.38 -6.07
C THR A 195 60.03 -10.31 -7.50
N THR A 196 60.55 -9.41 -8.33
CA THR A 196 60.17 -9.27 -9.74
C THR A 196 61.12 -10.04 -10.65
N THR A 197 60.60 -10.91 -11.52
CA THR A 197 61.41 -11.55 -12.59
C THR A 197 61.37 -10.70 -13.86
N PRO A 198 62.51 -10.28 -14.44
CA PRO A 198 62.52 -9.57 -15.71
C PRO A 198 62.07 -10.52 -16.84
N ILE A 199 61.09 -10.08 -17.63
CA ILE A 199 60.68 -10.77 -18.85
C ILE A 199 61.70 -10.40 -19.93
N SER A 200 62.56 -11.34 -20.33
CA SER A 200 63.46 -11.13 -21.47
C SER A 200 62.66 -10.97 -22.77
N PRO A 201 62.88 -9.91 -23.57
CA PRO A 201 62.24 -9.77 -24.86
C PRO A 201 62.72 -10.89 -25.79
N VAL A 202 61.78 -11.68 -26.31
CA VAL A 202 62.07 -12.66 -27.37
C VAL A 202 62.43 -11.88 -28.64
N LEU A 203 63.69 -11.94 -29.05
CA LEU A 203 64.17 -11.40 -30.33
C LEU A 203 63.45 -12.07 -31.50
N PRO A 204 62.96 -11.33 -32.52
CA PRO A 204 62.50 -11.94 -33.75
C PRO A 204 63.71 -12.45 -34.54
N VAL A 205 63.79 -13.74 -34.77
CA VAL A 205 64.82 -14.37 -35.61
C VAL A 205 64.45 -14.11 -37.08
N SER A 206 65.15 -13.18 -37.72
CA SER A 206 65.14 -13.04 -39.18
C SER A 206 66.19 -13.99 -39.80
N PRO A 207 65.86 -14.85 -40.78
CA PRO A 207 66.88 -15.61 -41.48
C PRO A 207 67.55 -14.74 -42.55
N VAL A 208 68.86 -14.56 -42.42
CA VAL A 208 69.73 -13.93 -43.43
C VAL A 208 69.88 -14.90 -44.61
N LEU A 209 69.31 -14.55 -45.76
CA LEU A 209 69.49 -15.24 -47.03
C LEU A 209 70.78 -14.73 -47.68
N SER A 210 71.87 -15.49 -47.51
CA SER A 210 73.19 -15.17 -48.09
C SER A 210 73.20 -15.50 -49.58
N TYR A 211 73.07 -14.49 -50.43
CA TYR A 211 73.40 -14.57 -51.86
C TYR A 211 74.92 -14.73 -52.03
N LYS A 212 75.38 -15.79 -52.71
CA LYS A 212 76.74 -15.85 -53.29
C LYS A 212 76.62 -15.99 -54.80
N HIS A 213 77.25 -15.05 -55.49
CA HIS A 213 77.49 -15.06 -56.93
C HIS A 213 78.97 -15.36 -57.20
N HIS A 214 79.30 -15.58 -58.49
CA HIS A 214 80.54 -16.08 -59.11
C HIS A 214 80.55 -17.62 -59.25
N GLN A 215 80.67 -18.19 -60.46
CA GLN A 215 81.41 -17.78 -61.65
C GLN A 215 80.77 -18.34 -62.92
#